data_AF-A0A7K0PG91-F1
#
_entry.id   AF-A0A7K0PG91-F1
#
_cell.length_a   1.000
_cell.length_b   1.000
_cell.length_c   1.000
_cell.angle_alpha   90.00
_cell.angle_beta   90.00
_cell.angle_gamma   90.00
#
_symmetry.space_group_name_H-M   'P 1'
#
loop_
_entity.id
_entity.type
_entity.pdbx_description
1 polymer ?
#
loop_
_entity_poly.entity_id
_entity_poly.type
_entity_poly.pdbx_seq_one_letter_code
_entity_poly.pdbx_strand_id
1 'polypeptide(L)'
;MPLPGGDAGQGSVELVALLPVLGLLVLALLQATLAGFAAWSAGTAARAGARAAAVGRDPGAAVRRAAPIGGARAVVRREGDTVHVRLPVPSILPVSFGSVGAVARLEAQR
;
A
#
# COMPACT_ATOMS: atom_id res chain seq x y z
N MET A 1 -9.74 -36.75 49.50
CA MET A 1 -9.68 -37.17 48.09
C MET A 1 -10.12 -35.97 47.24
N PRO A 2 -9.24 -35.25 46.54
CA PRO A 2 -9.62 -34.11 45.72
C PRO A 2 -10.17 -34.58 44.36
N LEU A 3 -11.20 -33.91 43.84
CA LEU A 3 -11.84 -34.22 42.56
C LEU A 3 -11.11 -33.52 41.40
N PRO A 4 -10.85 -34.23 40.28
CA PRO A 4 -10.25 -33.65 39.09
C PRO A 4 -11.29 -32.80 38.34
N GLY A 5 -11.15 -31.48 38.40
CA GLY A 5 -11.97 -30.54 37.64
C GLY A 5 -11.13 -29.33 37.27
N GLY A 6 -10.56 -29.32 36.07
CA GLY A 6 -9.74 -28.19 35.61
C GLY A 6 -9.42 -28.19 34.12
N ASP A 7 -9.19 -29.34 33.49
CA ASP A 7 -8.59 -29.35 32.15
C ASP A 7 -9.53 -29.01 31.00
N ALA A 8 -10.83 -29.34 31.07
CA ALA A 8 -11.74 -29.19 29.94
C ALA A 8 -12.10 -27.73 29.60
N GLY A 9 -11.96 -26.79 30.54
CA GLY A 9 -12.27 -25.37 30.35
C GLY A 9 -11.05 -24.51 29.98
N GLN A 10 -9.85 -24.96 30.34
CA GLN A 10 -8.62 -24.18 30.17
C GLN A 10 -8.27 -23.96 28.70
N GLY A 11 -8.40 -25.00 27.86
CA GLY A 11 -8.12 -24.90 26.43
C GLY A 11 -9.05 -23.92 25.68
N SER A 12 -10.32 -23.82 26.08
CA SER A 12 -11.27 -22.86 25.47
C SER A 12 -10.98 -21.42 25.89
N VAL A 13 -10.60 -21.18 27.14
CA VAL A 13 -10.23 -19.85 27.63
C VAL A 13 -8.94 -19.35 26.97
N GLU A 14 -7.95 -20.23 26.78
CA GLU A 14 -6.69 -19.90 26.11
C GLU A 14 -6.90 -19.53 24.63
N LEU A 15 -7.78 -20.25 23.92
CA LEU A 15 -8.14 -19.91 22.54
C LEU A 15 -8.82 -18.53 22.44
N VAL A 16 -9.75 -18.23 23.36
CA VAL A 16 -10.42 -16.92 23.40
C VAL A 16 -9.41 -15.81 23.70
N ALA A 17 -8.45 -16.07 24.58
CA ALA A 17 -7.35 -15.14 24.87
C ALA A 17 -6.43 -14.89 23.66
N LEU A 18 -6.35 -15.81 22.69
CA LEU A 18 -5.60 -15.64 21.44
C LEU A 18 -6.37 -14.86 20.36
N LEU A 19 -7.70 -14.74 20.44
CA LEU A 19 -8.49 -14.04 19.43
C LEU A 19 -8.03 -12.60 19.14
N PRO A 20 -7.67 -11.76 20.14
CA PRO A 20 -7.14 -10.42 19.88
C PRO A 20 -5.83 -10.46 19.09
N VAL A 21 -4.95 -11.42 19.37
CA VAL A 21 -3.67 -11.59 18.66
C VAL A 21 -3.93 -11.97 17.20
N LEU A 22 -4.85 -12.91 16.96
CA LEU A 22 -5.26 -13.28 15.60
C LEU A 22 -5.89 -12.11 14.86
N GLY A 23 -6.73 -11.31 15.55
CA GLY A 23 -7.30 -10.08 14.99
C GLY A 23 -6.23 -9.08 14.56
N LEU A 24 -5.22 -8.85 15.41
CA LEU A 24 -4.07 -7.99 15.07
C LEU A 24 -3.26 -8.54 13.89
N LEU A 25 -3.06 -9.85 13.81
CA LEU A 25 -2.38 -10.49 12.68
C LEU A 25 -3.14 -10.31 11.37
N VAL A 26 -4.46 -10.50 11.37
CA VAL A 26 -5.31 -10.26 10.19
C VAL A 26 -5.24 -8.79 9.77
N LEU A 27 -5.34 -7.85 10.71
CA LEU A 27 -5.21 -6.42 10.42
C LEU A 27 -3.83 -6.09 9.83
N ALA A 28 -2.76 -6.67 10.36
CA ALA A 28 -1.41 -6.49 9.84
C ALA A 28 -1.25 -7.01 8.40
N LEU A 29 -1.81 -8.19 8.10
CA LEU A 29 -1.80 -8.77 6.76
C LEU A 29 -2.60 -7.93 5.75
N LEU A 30 -3.78 -7.44 6.15
CA LEU A 30 -4.58 -6.54 5.32
C LEU A 30 -3.82 -5.24 5.04
N GLN A 31 -3.20 -4.66 6.07
CA GLN A 31 -2.41 -3.44 5.94
C GLN A 31 -1.18 -3.63 5.05
N ALA A 32 -0.49 -4.76 5.16
CA ALA A 32 0.62 -5.11 4.28
C ALA A 32 0.18 -5.26 2.82
N THR A 33 -0.99 -5.86 2.59
CA THR A 33 -1.58 -5.99 1.25
C THR A 33 -1.88 -4.62 0.64
N LEU A 34 -2.45 -3.69 1.41
CA LEU A 34 -2.70 -2.31 0.96
C LEU A 34 -1.40 -1.56 0.65
N ALA A 35 -0.36 -1.74 1.46
CA ALA A 35 0.95 -1.15 1.21
C ALA A 35 1.58 -1.69 -0.09
N GLY A 36 1.52 -3.01 -0.30
CA GLY A 36 1.98 -3.66 -1.53
C GLY A 36 1.21 -3.17 -2.76
N PHE A 37 -0.12 -3.06 -2.65
CA PHE A 37 -0.96 -2.53 -3.72
C PHE A 37 -0.61 -1.07 -4.05
N ALA A 38 -0.39 -0.22 -3.03
CA ALA A 38 0.03 1.16 -3.21
C ALA A 38 1.38 1.23 -3.94
N ALA A 39 2.36 0.38 -3.57
CA ALA A 39 3.68 0.35 -4.20
C ALA A 39 3.58 -0.08 -5.68
N TRP A 40 2.80 -1.12 -5.96
CA TRP A 40 2.52 -1.56 -7.32
C TRP A 40 1.85 -0.46 -8.15
N SER A 41 0.83 0.22 -7.59
CA SER A 41 0.13 1.31 -8.25
C SER A 41 1.02 2.54 -8.52
N ALA A 42 1.97 2.83 -7.64
CA ALA A 42 2.95 3.90 -7.87
C ALA A 42 3.82 3.59 -9.10
N GLY A 43 4.25 2.33 -9.24
CA GLY A 43 5.04 1.87 -10.39
C GLY A 43 4.27 1.86 -11.72
N THR A 44 2.98 1.49 -11.71
CA THR A 44 2.14 1.59 -12.91
C THR A 44 1.87 3.04 -13.30
N ALA A 45 1.61 3.90 -12.31
CA ALA A 45 1.36 5.32 -12.53
C ALA A 45 2.61 6.07 -13.00
N ALA A 46 3.79 5.79 -12.45
CA ALA A 46 5.06 6.37 -12.91
C ALA A 46 5.32 6.06 -14.39
N ARG A 47 5.10 4.80 -14.82
CA ARG A 47 5.20 4.41 -16.23
C ARG A 47 4.17 5.11 -17.12
N ALA A 48 2.95 5.32 -16.62
CA ALA A 48 1.94 6.08 -17.35
C ALA A 48 2.32 7.57 -17.50
N GLY A 49 2.86 8.18 -16.43
CA GLY A 49 3.39 9.54 -16.44
C GLY A 49 4.56 9.70 -17.43
N ALA A 50 5.52 8.78 -17.42
CA ALA A 50 6.65 8.78 -18.35
C ALA A 50 6.17 8.71 -19.82
N ARG A 51 5.23 7.81 -20.14
CA ARG A 51 4.65 7.72 -21.49
C ARG A 51 3.91 9.00 -21.90
N ALA A 52 3.21 9.64 -20.97
CA ALA A 52 2.54 10.91 -21.25
C ALA A 52 3.56 12.03 -21.52
N ALA A 53 4.62 12.12 -20.72
CA ALA A 53 5.68 13.10 -20.90
C ALA A 53 6.38 12.94 -22.27
N ALA A 54 6.65 11.69 -22.68
CA ALA A 54 7.30 11.37 -23.95
C ALA A 54 6.53 11.85 -25.19
N VAL A 55 5.19 11.94 -25.09
CA VAL A 55 4.32 12.40 -26.18
C VAL A 55 3.81 13.83 -25.95
N GLY A 56 4.44 14.59 -25.05
CA GLY A 56 4.09 15.99 -24.77
C GLY A 56 2.75 16.20 -24.04
N ARG A 57 2.19 15.17 -23.39
CA ARG A 57 0.97 15.26 -22.57
C ARG A 57 1.28 15.48 -21.10
N ASP A 58 0.29 15.94 -20.33
CA ASP A 58 0.45 16.16 -18.87
C ASP A 58 0.73 14.83 -18.13
N PRO A 59 1.94 14.65 -17.57
CA PRO A 59 2.28 13.45 -16.79
C PRO A 59 1.49 13.38 -15.48
N GLY A 60 1.12 14.50 -14.88
CA GLY A 60 0.35 14.55 -13.64
C GLY A 60 -1.05 13.97 -13.83
N ALA A 61 -1.78 14.41 -14.85
CA ALA A 61 -3.08 13.83 -15.18
C ALA A 61 -3.01 12.32 -15.48
N ALA A 62 -1.97 11.88 -16.20
CA ALA A 62 -1.77 10.45 -16.50
C ALA A 62 -1.53 9.63 -15.23
N VAL A 63 -0.69 10.12 -14.31
CA VAL A 63 -0.44 9.48 -13.01
C VAL A 63 -1.72 9.39 -12.19
N ARG A 64 -2.47 10.50 -12.06
CA ARG A 64 -3.72 10.52 -11.27
C ARG A 64 -4.77 9.56 -11.81
N ARG A 65 -4.86 9.39 -13.13
CA ARG A 65 -5.77 8.42 -13.77
C ARG A 65 -5.31 6.97 -13.61
N ALA A 66 -4.00 6.73 -13.59
CA ALA A 66 -3.43 5.40 -13.47
C ALA A 66 -3.36 4.88 -12.02
N ALA A 67 -3.53 5.76 -11.03
CA ALA A 67 -3.53 5.43 -9.60
C ALA A 67 -4.97 5.50 -9.02
N PRO A 68 -5.75 4.40 -9.09
CA PRO A 68 -7.15 4.41 -8.66
C PRO A 68 -7.33 4.72 -7.17
N ILE A 69 -6.35 4.35 -6.34
CA ILE A 69 -6.33 4.66 -4.91
C ILE A 69 -5.19 5.64 -4.64
N GLY A 70 -5.49 6.72 -3.93
CA GLY A 70 -4.48 7.74 -3.57
C GLY A 70 -4.04 8.65 -4.72
N GLY A 71 -4.48 8.41 -5.96
CA GLY A 71 -4.13 9.20 -7.14
C GLY A 71 -4.44 10.69 -6.99
N ALA A 72 -5.58 11.06 -6.38
CA ALA A 72 -5.93 12.46 -6.13
C ALA A 72 -4.91 13.19 -5.23
N ARG A 73 -4.20 12.45 -4.37
CA ARG A 73 -3.16 12.96 -3.47
C ARG A 73 -1.75 12.61 -3.96
N ALA A 74 -1.61 12.15 -5.21
CA ALA A 74 -0.33 11.79 -5.79
C ALA A 74 0.57 13.03 -5.90
N VAL A 75 1.78 12.92 -5.39
CA VAL A 75 2.83 13.92 -5.62
C VAL A 75 3.63 13.46 -6.83
N VAL A 76 3.61 14.26 -7.89
CA VAL A 76 4.32 13.99 -9.14
C VAL A 76 5.42 15.04 -9.28
N ARG A 77 6.66 14.58 -9.44
CA ARG A 77 7.79 15.45 -9.79
C ARG A 77 8.39 14.97 -11.11
N ARG A 78 8.60 15.92 -12.02
CA ARG A 78 9.28 15.67 -13.28
C ARG A 78 10.65 16.34 -13.23
N GLU A 79 11.67 15.59 -13.59
CA GLU A 79 13.03 16.07 -13.72
C GLU A 79 13.59 15.59 -15.07
N GLY A 80 13.61 16.49 -16.06
CA GLY A 80 13.93 16.13 -17.45
C GLY A 80 12.97 15.07 -17.99
N ASP A 81 13.51 13.87 -18.24
CA ASP A 81 12.78 12.70 -18.75
C ASP A 81 12.48 11.65 -17.66
N THR A 82 12.73 12.00 -16.40
CA THR A 82 12.42 11.17 -15.23
C THR A 82 11.13 11.67 -14.58
N VAL A 83 10.22 10.73 -14.30
CA VAL A 83 8.97 10.98 -13.57
C VAL A 83 9.01 10.23 -12.24
N HIS A 84 8.99 11.00 -11.15
CA HIS A 84 8.89 10.52 -9.78
C HIS A 84 7.43 10.61 -9.34
N VAL A 85 6.89 9.49 -8.85
CA VAL A 85 5.53 9.41 -8.34
C VAL A 85 5.57 8.93 -6.90
N ARG A 86 4.87 9.65 -6.03
CA ARG A 86 4.66 9.25 -4.63
C ARG A 86 3.16 9.19 -4.34
N LEU A 87 2.71 8.04 -3.83
CA LEU A 87 1.33 7.78 -3.48
C LEU A 87 1.20 7.53 -1.97
N PRO A 88 0.15 8.03 -1.31
CA PRO A 88 -0.11 7.71 0.09
C PRO A 88 -0.50 6.23 0.24
N VAL A 89 -0.04 5.61 1.32
CA VAL A 89 -0.46 4.24 1.67
C VAL A 89 -1.84 4.31 2.33
N PRO A 90 -2.85 3.57 1.83
CA PRO A 90 -4.15 3.48 2.47
C PRO A 90 -4.02 2.84 3.85
N SER A 91 -4.77 3.33 4.83
CA SER A 91 -4.77 2.80 6.20
C SER A 91 -6.16 2.33 6.59
N ILE A 92 -6.24 1.15 7.19
CA ILE A 92 -7.48 0.59 7.74
C ILE A 92 -7.73 1.10 9.17
N LEU A 93 -6.65 1.46 9.86
CA LEU A 93 -6.68 1.97 11.23
C LEU A 93 -6.53 3.50 11.21
N PRO A 94 -6.92 4.22 12.28
CA PRO A 94 -6.71 5.67 12.40
C PRO A 94 -5.23 6.02 12.68
N VAL A 95 -4.30 5.36 12.00
CA VAL A 95 -2.85 5.55 12.06
C VAL A 95 -2.29 5.81 10.66
N SER A 96 -1.26 6.63 10.54
CA SER A 96 -0.64 6.98 9.26
C SER A 96 0.52 6.03 8.93
N PHE A 97 0.47 5.38 7.77
CA PHE A 97 1.53 4.51 7.25
C PHE A 97 2.46 5.21 6.23
N GLY A 98 2.31 6.53 6.06
CA GLY A 98 3.15 7.32 5.16
C GLY A 98 2.81 7.13 3.68
N SER A 99 3.85 7.11 2.83
CA SER A 99 3.71 7.11 1.38
C SER A 99 4.77 6.24 0.71
N VAL A 100 4.41 5.59 -0.38
CA VAL A 100 5.32 4.79 -1.23
C VAL A 100 5.63 5.54 -2.51
N GLY A 101 6.89 5.45 -2.96
CA GLY A 101 7.39 6.13 -4.14
C GLY A 101 7.84 5.15 -5.22
N ALA A 102 7.65 5.52 -6.48
CA ALA A 102 8.23 4.85 -7.64
C ALA A 102 8.80 5.89 -8.60
N VAL A 103 9.87 5.50 -9.29
CA VAL A 103 10.55 6.35 -10.28
C VAL A 103 10.56 5.61 -11.61
N ALA A 104 10.24 6.32 -12.69
CA ALA A 104 10.39 5.82 -14.03
C ALA A 104 11.16 6.85 -14.87
N ARG A 105 12.17 6.37 -15.60
CA ARG A 105 12.92 7.16 -16.58
C ARG A 105 12.60 6.62 -17.97
N LEU A 106 12.34 7.50 -18.94
CA LEU A 106 12.53 7.12 -20.33
C LEU A 106 13.93 7.58 -20.72
N GLU A 107 14.75 6.68 -21.27
CA GLU A 107 15.87 7.11 -22.09
C GLU A 107 15.30 7.37 -23.47
N ALA A 108 15.32 8.62 -23.91
CA ALA A 108 15.09 8.95 -25.30
C ALA A 108 16.20 8.28 -26.14
N GLN A 109 15.90 7.11 -26.72
CA GLN A 109 16.73 6.53 -27.77
C GLN A 109 16.69 7.49 -28.96
N ARG A 110 17.71 8.34 -29.06
CA ARG A 110 18.07 9.06 -30.28
C ARG A 110 18.97 8.20 -31.13
#